data_AF-A0A844EGI8-F1
#
_entry.id   AF-A0A844EGI8-F1
#
_cell.length_a   1.000
_cell.length_b   1.000
_cell.length_c   1.000
_cell.angle_alpha   90.00
_cell.angle_beta   90.00
_cell.angle_gamma   90.00
#
_symmetry.space_group_name_H-M   'P 1'
#
loop_
_entity.id
_entity.type
_entity.pdbx_description
1 polymer ?
#
loop_
_entity_poly.entity_id
_entity_poly.type
_entity_poly.pdbx_seq_one_letter_code
_entity_poly.pdbx_strand_id
1 'polypeptide(L)'
;MEEIRILGIAPFESIRAAMERVAREEFPAVRFEAYTGDLEEGVKIAQRLSKENYDVVISRGGTAELLKKETTLPVVEITFSVYDILRAIKMAENYNSLYAIVGFPSITGPAHTLCDLLRFNTDIVTVHSEAEVRSALERLKLGGYSMVICDNVTHSVARELGYSAFLITSGAESLHAAFEHAVDIAKEYRRMRRKIAFLQNAVRQSRGNVLVFNRQKELCYTTEDSVPEKIRDYFVQRIGDLGSGAVRQFLYTDELTYLRVTAQAMTFANEPFYVFCYTQTILSRKSINAGIYLYEHNEVQHLFQDSFLSISGAIRPLEKRLSALAATAQPVLILGEPGTGKQQIAKALYLNSPYNQNPFVVINCTTLNEKGWEFLFNSPSSPLLENHITLYFQDIGKLAYRNLQELLYYSNQISLKTRVFLIFSCIVSPQNVPPPAIQSFSAEMGCVGLSVIPLRSRADEIPSLANLYLNSLNDSLGKQIIGLAPNAMDQLIHYSWPDNFTEFKAVLSELAALASSSYILNDSVTEVLLKERTLHHAEAAPSAENPFSGKTLEQIISAAINQTLSDCGGNQTLAAKQLGISRSTLWRHLN
;
A
#
# COMPACT_ATOMS: atom_id res chain seq x y z
N MET A 1 -38.44 -14.28 9.49
CA MET A 1 -37.34 -15.25 9.29
C MET A 1 -37.19 -15.44 7.80
N GLU A 2 -35.96 -15.43 7.26
CA GLU A 2 -35.76 -15.76 5.85
C GLU A 2 -36.08 -17.23 5.60
N GLU A 3 -36.91 -17.48 4.60
CA GLU A 3 -37.36 -18.80 4.15
C GLU A 3 -36.15 -19.70 3.78
N ILE A 4 -36.13 -20.94 4.27
CA ILE A 4 -35.09 -21.93 3.95
C ILE A 4 -35.44 -22.56 2.60
N ARG A 5 -34.46 -22.68 1.69
CA ARG A 5 -34.68 -23.19 0.34
C ARG A 5 -33.97 -24.52 0.17
N ILE A 6 -34.75 -25.58 -0.05
CA ILE A 6 -34.25 -26.94 -0.17
C ILE A 6 -34.51 -27.46 -1.58
N LEU A 7 -33.46 -28.00 -2.21
CA LEU A 7 -33.55 -28.71 -3.48
C LEU A 7 -33.66 -30.22 -3.24
N GLY A 8 -34.74 -30.83 -3.70
CA GLY A 8 -34.89 -32.29 -3.75
C GLY A 8 -34.41 -32.85 -5.09
N ILE A 9 -33.50 -33.82 -5.06
CA ILE A 9 -33.14 -34.60 -6.25
C ILE A 9 -33.48 -36.05 -5.94
N ALA A 10 -34.63 -36.48 -6.43
CA ALA A 10 -35.15 -37.82 -6.22
C ALA A 10 -34.69 -38.74 -7.37
N PRO A 11 -34.16 -39.94 -7.08
CA PRO A 11 -33.84 -40.91 -8.13
C PRO A 11 -35.08 -41.34 -8.95
N PHE A 12 -36.25 -41.41 -8.31
CA PHE A 12 -37.50 -41.86 -8.91
C PHE A 12 -38.68 -40.99 -8.48
N GLU A 13 -39.74 -40.98 -9.30
CA GLU A 13 -40.94 -40.16 -9.08
C GLU A 13 -41.67 -40.49 -7.76
N SER A 14 -41.62 -41.73 -7.30
CA SER A 14 -42.23 -42.14 -6.03
C SER A 14 -41.60 -41.45 -4.82
N ILE A 15 -40.27 -41.33 -4.80
CA ILE A 15 -39.54 -40.64 -3.74
C ILE A 15 -39.80 -39.14 -3.85
N ARG A 16 -39.82 -38.58 -5.07
CA ARG A 16 -40.15 -37.17 -5.30
C ARG A 16 -41.51 -36.82 -4.70
N ALA A 17 -42.55 -37.57 -5.03
CA ALA A 17 -43.90 -37.37 -4.52
C ALA A 17 -43.95 -37.46 -2.99
N ALA A 18 -43.19 -38.41 -2.40
CA ALA A 18 -43.09 -38.55 -0.95
C ALA A 18 -42.39 -37.35 -0.29
N MET A 19 -41.31 -36.84 -0.88
CA MET A 19 -40.61 -35.64 -0.41
C MET A 19 -41.52 -34.41 -0.48
N GLU A 20 -42.22 -34.21 -1.60
CA GLU A 20 -43.15 -33.08 -1.79
C GLU A 20 -44.30 -33.12 -0.78
N ARG A 21 -44.80 -34.31 -0.45
CA ARG A 21 -45.83 -34.50 0.57
C ARG A 21 -45.32 -34.13 1.96
N VAL A 22 -44.19 -34.70 2.39
CA VAL A 22 -43.59 -34.43 3.71
C VAL A 22 -43.23 -32.94 3.88
N ALA A 23 -42.64 -32.33 2.85
CA ALA A 23 -42.33 -30.91 2.85
C ALA A 23 -43.58 -30.04 3.08
N ARG A 24 -44.69 -30.37 2.40
CA ARG A 24 -45.95 -29.62 2.49
C ARG A 24 -46.67 -29.82 3.82
N GLU A 25 -46.68 -31.04 4.35
CA GLU A 25 -47.44 -31.42 5.55
C GLU A 25 -46.72 -31.01 6.84
N GLU A 26 -45.40 -31.19 6.89
CA GLU A 26 -44.62 -31.09 8.14
C GLU A 26 -43.68 -29.88 8.18
N PHE A 27 -43.26 -29.35 7.03
CA PHE A 27 -42.27 -28.26 6.94
C PHE A 27 -42.78 -27.04 6.13
N PRO A 28 -43.93 -26.43 6.49
CA PRO A 28 -44.57 -25.38 5.69
C PRO A 28 -43.75 -24.08 5.59
N ALA A 29 -42.73 -23.88 6.43
CA ALA A 29 -41.83 -22.73 6.40
C ALA A 29 -40.62 -22.91 5.45
N VAL A 30 -40.53 -24.07 4.79
CA VAL A 30 -39.45 -24.40 3.85
C VAL A 30 -39.96 -24.26 2.42
N ARG A 31 -39.23 -23.51 1.60
CA ARG A 31 -39.42 -23.53 0.15
C ARG A 31 -38.73 -24.75 -0.43
N PHE A 32 -39.51 -25.75 -0.81
CA PHE A 32 -39.02 -26.99 -1.36
C PHE A 32 -39.35 -27.11 -2.85
N GLU A 33 -38.35 -27.44 -3.66
CA GLU A 33 -38.50 -27.76 -5.08
C GLU A 33 -37.84 -29.11 -5.35
N ALA A 34 -38.52 -30.03 -6.03
CA ALA A 34 -38.02 -31.37 -6.28
C ALA A 34 -38.01 -31.73 -7.76
N TYR A 35 -36.96 -32.45 -8.16
CA TYR A 35 -36.76 -32.95 -9.53
C TYR A 35 -36.42 -34.42 -9.49
N THR A 36 -36.80 -35.13 -10.54
CA THR A 36 -36.48 -36.55 -10.72
C THR A 36 -35.25 -36.69 -11.60
N GLY A 37 -34.24 -37.43 -11.14
CA GLY A 37 -33.01 -37.71 -11.89
C GLY A 37 -32.14 -38.71 -11.12
N ASP A 38 -31.82 -39.83 -11.76
CA ASP A 38 -31.02 -40.89 -11.17
C ASP A 38 -29.53 -40.72 -11.48
N LEU A 39 -28.67 -41.03 -10.50
CA LEU A 39 -27.22 -40.95 -10.59
C LEU A 39 -26.72 -39.65 -11.28
N GLU A 40 -26.11 -39.78 -12.45
CA GLU A 40 -25.50 -38.69 -13.23
C GLU A 40 -26.55 -37.70 -13.76
N GLU A 41 -27.78 -38.14 -14.01
CA GLU A 41 -28.87 -37.25 -14.42
C GLU A 41 -29.21 -36.29 -13.29
N GLY A 42 -29.25 -36.78 -12.05
CA GLY A 42 -29.43 -35.95 -10.86
C GLY A 42 -28.33 -34.89 -10.72
N VAL A 43 -27.07 -35.27 -10.94
CA VAL A 43 -25.93 -34.32 -10.91
C VAL A 43 -26.06 -33.26 -12.00
N LYS A 44 -26.44 -33.64 -13.23
CA LYS A 44 -26.66 -32.69 -14.34
C LYS A 44 -27.75 -31.67 -14.02
N ILE A 45 -28.83 -32.10 -13.37
CA ILE A 45 -29.90 -31.20 -12.91
C ILE A 45 -29.35 -30.22 -11.87
N ALA A 46 -28.62 -30.72 -10.86
CA ALA A 46 -28.01 -29.88 -9.82
C ALA A 46 -27.03 -28.83 -10.39
N GLN A 47 -26.27 -29.19 -11.42
CA GLN A 47 -25.31 -28.31 -12.08
C GLN A 47 -25.99 -27.26 -12.97
N ARG A 48 -27.13 -27.59 -13.60
CA ARG A 48 -27.91 -26.64 -14.42
C ARG A 48 -28.61 -25.59 -13.57
N LEU A 49 -29.04 -25.95 -12.36
CA LEU A 49 -29.74 -25.05 -11.46
C LEU A 49 -28.77 -24.07 -10.79
N SER A 50 -29.21 -22.81 -10.62
CA SER A 50 -28.39 -21.80 -9.95
C SER A 50 -28.23 -22.16 -8.46
N LYS A 51 -26.98 -22.34 -8.04
CA LYS A 51 -26.60 -22.65 -6.66
C LYS A 51 -27.01 -21.56 -5.66
N GLU A 52 -27.29 -20.35 -6.12
CA GLU A 52 -27.74 -19.25 -5.25
C GLU A 52 -29.21 -19.36 -4.83
N ASN A 53 -29.97 -20.24 -5.48
CA ASN A 53 -31.39 -20.41 -5.19
C ASN A 53 -31.67 -21.39 -4.05
N TYR A 54 -30.68 -22.16 -3.59
CA TYR A 54 -30.88 -23.23 -2.60
C TYR A 54 -29.79 -23.20 -1.52
N ASP A 55 -30.15 -23.59 -0.31
CA ASP A 55 -29.23 -23.67 0.84
C ASP A 55 -28.66 -25.08 1.03
N VAL A 56 -29.43 -26.12 0.69
CA VAL A 56 -29.10 -27.53 0.91
C VAL A 56 -29.83 -28.41 -0.12
N VAL A 57 -29.24 -29.56 -0.43
CA VAL A 57 -29.82 -30.58 -1.31
C VAL A 57 -30.23 -31.79 -0.49
N ILE A 58 -31.40 -32.37 -0.75
CA ILE A 58 -31.81 -33.68 -0.22
C ILE A 58 -31.88 -34.68 -1.38
N SER A 59 -31.24 -35.84 -1.22
CA SER A 59 -31.30 -36.94 -2.20
C SER A 59 -31.21 -38.30 -1.49
N ARG A 60 -31.10 -39.41 -2.23
CA ARG A 60 -31.12 -40.77 -1.68
C ARG A 60 -30.12 -41.69 -2.39
N GLY A 61 -29.40 -42.51 -1.61
CA GLY A 61 -28.52 -43.57 -2.12
C GLY A 61 -27.41 -43.05 -3.04
N GLY A 62 -27.10 -43.82 -4.10
CA GLY A 62 -26.00 -43.51 -5.02
C GLY A 62 -26.05 -42.10 -5.64
N THR A 63 -27.25 -41.58 -5.93
CA THR A 63 -27.42 -40.20 -6.41
C THR A 63 -26.95 -39.17 -5.38
N ALA A 64 -27.22 -39.39 -4.08
CA ALA A 64 -26.74 -38.52 -3.02
C ALA A 64 -25.21 -38.57 -2.88
N GLU A 65 -24.60 -39.76 -3.00
CA GLU A 65 -23.15 -39.91 -2.95
C GLU A 65 -22.44 -39.18 -4.09
N LEU A 66 -22.99 -39.24 -5.30
CA LEU A 66 -22.46 -38.50 -6.45
C LEU A 66 -22.62 -36.98 -6.25
N LEU A 67 -23.77 -36.52 -5.78
CA LEU A 67 -24.01 -35.11 -5.49
C LEU A 67 -23.06 -34.55 -4.43
N LYS A 68 -22.70 -35.34 -3.40
CA LYS A 68 -21.71 -34.95 -2.37
C LYS A 68 -20.32 -34.67 -2.96
N LYS A 69 -19.94 -35.35 -4.04
CA LYS A 69 -18.64 -35.20 -4.71
C LYS A 69 -18.62 -34.04 -5.71
N GLU A 70 -19.74 -33.82 -6.39
CA GLU A 70 -19.81 -32.91 -7.55
C GLU A 70 -20.40 -31.53 -7.22
N THR A 71 -21.10 -31.39 -6.09
CA THR A 71 -21.76 -30.13 -5.72
C THR A 71 -21.08 -29.44 -4.54
N THR A 72 -21.15 -28.10 -4.53
CA THR A 72 -20.62 -27.26 -3.44
C THR A 72 -21.67 -26.95 -2.36
N LEU A 73 -22.92 -27.35 -2.60
CA LEU A 73 -23.98 -27.24 -1.60
C LEU A 73 -23.90 -28.43 -0.65
N PRO A 74 -24.25 -28.27 0.64
CA PRO A 74 -24.38 -29.41 1.52
C PRO A 74 -25.47 -30.36 1.00
N VAL A 75 -25.20 -31.66 1.04
CA VAL A 75 -26.12 -32.70 0.60
C VAL A 75 -26.50 -33.58 1.79
N VAL A 76 -27.80 -33.67 2.07
CA VAL A 76 -28.39 -34.58 3.04
C VAL A 76 -28.91 -35.81 2.31
N GLU A 77 -28.51 -36.98 2.79
CA GLU A 77 -28.95 -38.25 2.25
C GLU A 77 -30.12 -38.80 3.06
N ILE A 78 -31.17 -39.23 2.38
CA ILE A 78 -32.27 -40.00 2.95
C ILE A 78 -31.77 -41.43 3.14
N THR A 79 -31.46 -41.79 4.37
CA THR A 79 -31.11 -43.15 4.77
C THR A 79 -32.37 -43.94 5.12
N PHE A 80 -32.28 -45.27 5.08
CA PHE A 80 -33.36 -46.11 5.57
C PHE A 80 -33.42 -46.10 7.09
N SER A 81 -34.62 -46.05 7.64
CA SER A 81 -34.83 -46.30 9.05
C SER A 81 -34.99 -47.79 9.33
N VAL A 82 -34.80 -48.17 10.59
CA VAL A 82 -35.12 -49.52 11.09
C VAL A 82 -36.59 -49.87 10.84
N TYR A 83 -37.49 -48.88 10.89
CA TYR A 83 -38.92 -49.07 10.62
C TYR A 83 -39.21 -49.43 9.16
N ASP A 84 -38.45 -48.88 8.21
CA ASP A 84 -38.63 -49.18 6.78
C ASP A 84 -38.34 -50.66 6.49
N ILE A 85 -37.24 -51.16 7.06
CA ILE A 85 -36.81 -52.54 6.90
C ILE A 85 -37.78 -53.47 7.62
N LEU A 86 -38.16 -53.13 8.86
CA LEU A 86 -39.13 -53.92 9.62
C LEU A 86 -40.49 -54.01 8.91
N ARG A 87 -40.97 -52.90 8.34
CA ARG A 87 -42.21 -52.86 7.55
C ARG A 87 -42.12 -53.79 6.35
N ALA A 88 -41.00 -53.78 5.62
CA ALA A 88 -40.78 -54.67 4.49
C ALA A 88 -40.77 -56.15 4.91
N ILE A 89 -40.07 -56.49 6.00
CA ILE A 89 -40.06 -57.86 6.55
C ILE A 89 -41.48 -58.31 6.93
N LYS A 90 -42.21 -57.47 7.66
CA LYS A 90 -43.59 -57.78 8.08
C LYS A 90 -44.56 -57.93 6.92
N MET A 91 -44.38 -57.16 5.84
CA MET A 91 -45.20 -57.34 4.63
C MET A 91 -44.88 -58.66 3.91
N ALA A 92 -43.64 -59.14 3.98
CA ALA A 92 -43.21 -60.39 3.38
C ALA A 92 -43.56 -61.65 4.20
N GLU A 93 -43.86 -61.54 5.50
CA GLU A 93 -44.26 -62.69 6.34
C GLU A 93 -45.49 -63.44 5.82
N ASN A 94 -46.39 -62.76 5.10
CA ASN A 94 -47.59 -63.37 4.52
C ASN A 94 -47.32 -64.09 3.18
N TYR A 95 -46.05 -64.21 2.76
CA TYR A 95 -45.67 -64.86 1.52
C TYR A 95 -45.42 -66.36 1.74
N ASN A 96 -46.07 -67.21 0.94
CA ASN A 96 -46.08 -68.67 1.14
C ASN A 96 -44.81 -69.39 0.64
N SER A 97 -43.80 -68.68 0.16
CA SER A 97 -42.59 -69.28 -0.43
C SER A 97 -41.32 -68.67 0.13
N LEU A 98 -40.18 -69.34 -0.06
CA LEU A 98 -38.89 -68.89 0.43
C LEU A 98 -38.53 -67.51 -0.15
N TYR A 99 -38.15 -66.61 0.75
CA TYR A 99 -37.70 -65.26 0.42
C TYR A 99 -36.40 -64.94 1.17
N ALA A 100 -35.59 -64.06 0.57
CA ALA A 100 -34.35 -63.57 1.14
C ALA A 100 -34.29 -62.03 1.09
N ILE A 101 -33.51 -61.43 1.99
CA ILE A 101 -33.19 -60.00 1.93
C ILE A 101 -31.86 -59.86 1.19
N VAL A 102 -31.84 -59.09 0.11
CA VAL A 102 -30.64 -58.90 -0.71
C VAL A 102 -30.41 -57.40 -0.93
N GLY A 103 -29.24 -56.91 -0.57
CA GLY A 103 -28.91 -55.50 -0.77
C GLY A 103 -27.56 -55.10 -0.20
N PHE A 104 -27.31 -53.79 -0.22
CA PHE A 104 -26.07 -53.20 0.27
C PHE A 104 -26.02 -53.13 1.81
N PRO A 105 -24.82 -52.92 2.42
CA PRO A 105 -24.65 -52.87 3.87
C PRO A 105 -25.57 -51.91 4.62
N SER A 106 -26.01 -50.82 3.98
CA SER A 106 -26.95 -49.84 4.53
C SER A 106 -28.33 -50.43 4.87
N ILE A 107 -28.70 -51.55 4.24
CA ILE A 107 -29.95 -52.27 4.47
C ILE A 107 -29.68 -53.55 5.26
N THR A 108 -28.68 -54.33 4.86
CA THR A 108 -28.44 -55.66 5.44
C THR A 108 -27.93 -55.58 6.86
N GLY A 109 -27.14 -54.55 7.23
CA GLY A 109 -26.68 -54.34 8.60
C GLY A 109 -27.84 -54.22 9.60
N PRO A 110 -28.77 -53.26 9.42
CA PRO A 110 -29.95 -53.16 10.26
C PRO A 110 -30.87 -54.40 10.15
N ALA A 111 -30.96 -55.03 8.98
CA ALA A 111 -31.75 -56.26 8.81
C ALA A 111 -31.21 -57.41 9.66
N HIS A 112 -29.89 -57.62 9.71
CA HIS A 112 -29.27 -58.63 10.60
C HIS A 112 -29.65 -58.38 12.06
N THR A 113 -29.51 -57.13 12.51
CA THR A 113 -29.85 -56.75 13.90
C THR A 113 -31.33 -57.00 14.21
N LEU A 114 -32.23 -56.67 13.27
CA LEU A 114 -33.66 -56.90 13.43
C LEU A 114 -34.02 -58.39 13.44
N CYS A 115 -33.46 -59.18 12.52
CA CYS A 115 -33.70 -60.61 12.46
C CYS A 115 -33.20 -61.31 13.73
N ASP A 116 -32.04 -60.92 14.25
CA ASP A 116 -31.51 -61.45 15.51
C ASP A 116 -32.39 -61.07 16.72
N LEU A 117 -32.79 -59.80 16.82
CA LEU A 117 -33.58 -59.28 17.94
C LEU A 117 -35.00 -59.87 17.97
N LEU A 118 -35.64 -59.97 16.81
CA LEU A 118 -37.02 -60.43 16.66
C LEU A 118 -37.12 -61.93 16.38
N ARG A 119 -35.97 -62.63 16.26
CA ARG A 119 -35.85 -64.05 15.92
C ARG A 119 -36.54 -64.42 14.60
N PHE A 120 -36.37 -63.58 13.58
CA PHE A 120 -36.78 -63.92 12.22
C PHE A 120 -35.74 -64.81 11.56
N ASN A 121 -36.19 -65.97 11.08
CA ASN A 121 -35.37 -66.86 10.26
C ASN A 121 -35.51 -66.45 8.79
N THR A 122 -34.72 -65.47 8.38
CA THR A 122 -34.67 -65.00 6.99
C THR A 122 -33.23 -64.89 6.55
N ASP A 123 -32.91 -65.45 5.38
CA ASP A 123 -31.58 -65.36 4.80
C ASP A 123 -31.30 -63.95 4.29
N ILE A 124 -30.14 -63.42 4.68
CA ILE A 124 -29.68 -62.08 4.31
C ILE A 124 -28.40 -62.20 3.50
N VAL A 125 -28.41 -61.65 2.29
CA VAL A 125 -27.25 -61.62 1.39
C VAL A 125 -26.81 -60.17 1.20
N THR A 126 -25.60 -59.87 1.70
CA THR A 126 -24.98 -58.56 1.51
C THR A 126 -24.19 -58.55 0.21
N VAL A 127 -24.41 -57.52 -0.61
CA VAL A 127 -23.65 -57.23 -1.83
C VAL A 127 -22.91 -55.91 -1.68
N HIS A 128 -21.69 -55.81 -2.21
CA HIS A 128 -20.88 -54.58 -2.12
C HIS A 128 -20.78 -53.82 -3.44
N SER A 129 -21.20 -54.44 -4.55
CA SER A 129 -21.19 -53.84 -5.87
C SER A 129 -22.37 -54.33 -6.72
N GLU A 130 -22.77 -53.53 -7.70
CA GLU A 130 -23.83 -53.91 -8.65
C GLU A 130 -23.48 -55.18 -9.44
N ALA A 131 -22.20 -55.39 -9.74
CA ALA A 131 -21.71 -56.58 -10.45
C ALA A 131 -21.97 -57.89 -9.66
N GLU A 132 -21.97 -57.84 -8.32
CA GLU A 132 -22.22 -59.01 -7.47
C GLU A 132 -23.69 -59.41 -7.45
N VAL A 133 -24.61 -58.47 -7.66
CA VAL A 133 -26.06 -58.64 -7.50
C VAL A 133 -26.58 -59.81 -8.33
N ARG A 134 -26.25 -59.86 -9.63
CA ARG A 134 -26.72 -60.93 -10.53
C ARG A 134 -26.25 -62.31 -10.06
N SER A 135 -24.96 -62.44 -9.71
CA SER A 135 -24.39 -63.70 -9.22
C SER A 135 -24.99 -64.14 -7.89
N ALA A 136 -25.36 -63.21 -7.01
CA ALA A 136 -26.02 -63.48 -5.75
C ALA A 136 -27.46 -64.00 -5.95
N LEU A 137 -28.22 -63.35 -6.83
CA LEU A 137 -29.58 -63.75 -7.16
C LEU A 137 -29.62 -65.11 -7.88
N GLU A 138 -28.70 -65.39 -8.82
CA GLU A 138 -28.63 -66.70 -9.48
C GLU A 138 -28.38 -67.85 -8.49
N ARG A 139 -27.49 -67.65 -7.49
CA ARG A 139 -27.27 -68.61 -6.40
C ARG A 139 -28.51 -68.86 -5.56
N LEU A 140 -29.25 -67.80 -5.21
CA LEU A 140 -30.52 -67.91 -4.49
C LEU A 140 -31.56 -68.67 -5.34
N LYS A 141 -31.54 -68.53 -6.67
CA LYS A 141 -32.54 -69.18 -7.52
C LYS A 141 -32.34 -70.70 -7.54
N LEU A 142 -31.08 -71.14 -7.56
CA LEU A 142 -30.71 -72.55 -7.38
C LEU A 142 -31.12 -73.08 -6.00
N GLY A 143 -31.11 -72.23 -4.97
CA GLY A 143 -31.58 -72.55 -3.62
C GLY A 143 -33.10 -72.58 -3.43
N GLY A 144 -33.90 -72.35 -4.48
CA GLY A 144 -35.36 -72.40 -4.43
C GLY A 144 -36.06 -71.13 -3.94
N TYR A 145 -35.34 -70.01 -3.82
CA TYR A 145 -35.93 -68.73 -3.46
C TYR A 145 -36.72 -68.16 -4.64
N SER A 146 -37.92 -67.65 -4.34
CA SER A 146 -38.84 -67.11 -5.36
C SER A 146 -39.13 -65.62 -5.17
N MET A 147 -38.80 -65.07 -4.00
CA MET A 147 -39.00 -63.66 -3.67
C MET A 147 -37.74 -63.06 -3.03
N VAL A 148 -37.50 -61.78 -3.28
CA VAL A 148 -36.43 -61.02 -2.63
C VAL A 148 -36.92 -59.67 -2.13
N ILE A 149 -36.58 -59.34 -0.88
CA ILE A 149 -36.73 -57.99 -0.34
C ILE A 149 -35.42 -57.25 -0.61
N CYS A 150 -35.49 -56.10 -1.26
CA CYS A 150 -34.28 -55.54 -1.86
C CYS A 150 -34.29 -54.02 -2.04
N ASP A 151 -33.13 -53.48 -2.38
CA ASP A 151 -32.95 -52.09 -2.81
C ASP A 151 -33.30 -51.91 -4.31
N ASN A 152 -33.15 -50.71 -4.84
CA ASN A 152 -33.59 -50.44 -6.20
C ASN A 152 -32.72 -51.11 -7.28
N VAL A 153 -31.40 -51.16 -7.06
CA VAL A 153 -30.47 -51.83 -7.99
C VAL A 153 -30.82 -53.31 -8.06
N THR A 154 -30.91 -53.97 -6.91
CA THR A 154 -31.27 -55.39 -6.83
C THR A 154 -32.68 -55.67 -7.34
N HIS A 155 -33.64 -54.76 -7.13
CA HIS A 155 -35.00 -54.91 -7.61
C HIS A 155 -35.09 -55.03 -9.14
N SER A 156 -34.31 -54.23 -9.88
CA SER A 156 -34.28 -54.31 -11.34
C SER A 156 -33.77 -55.67 -11.84
N VAL A 157 -32.60 -56.10 -11.35
CA VAL A 157 -31.95 -57.37 -11.71
C VAL A 157 -32.80 -58.57 -11.28
N ALA A 158 -33.45 -58.49 -10.12
CA ALA A 158 -34.33 -59.55 -9.62
C ALA A 158 -35.55 -59.78 -10.53
N ARG A 159 -36.17 -58.71 -11.04
CA ARG A 159 -37.30 -58.83 -11.97
C ARG A 159 -36.89 -59.42 -13.32
N GLU A 160 -35.71 -59.06 -13.83
CA GLU A 160 -35.16 -59.67 -15.05
C GLU A 160 -34.96 -61.18 -14.89
N LEU A 161 -34.51 -61.61 -13.70
CA LEU A 161 -34.34 -63.02 -13.35
C LEU A 161 -35.66 -63.69 -12.93
N GLY A 162 -36.81 -63.01 -13.00
CA GLY A 162 -38.14 -63.58 -12.73
C GLY A 162 -38.47 -63.80 -11.25
N TYR A 163 -37.80 -63.09 -10.34
CA TYR A 163 -38.18 -63.05 -8.93
C TYR A 163 -39.44 -62.21 -8.70
N SER A 164 -40.22 -62.57 -7.68
CA SER A 164 -41.09 -61.62 -6.99
C SER A 164 -40.19 -60.63 -6.22
N ALA A 165 -39.93 -59.45 -6.76
CA ALA A 165 -39.08 -58.45 -6.10
C ALA A 165 -39.91 -57.46 -5.27
N PHE A 166 -39.57 -57.32 -3.99
CA PHE A 166 -40.19 -56.36 -3.08
C PHE A 166 -39.19 -55.26 -2.72
N LEU A 167 -39.43 -54.05 -3.24
CA LEU A 167 -38.55 -52.90 -3.03
C LEU A 167 -38.75 -52.31 -1.63
N ILE A 168 -37.66 -52.12 -0.89
CA ILE A 168 -37.68 -51.32 0.34
C ILE A 168 -37.76 -49.84 -0.04
N THR A 169 -38.84 -49.20 0.40
CA THR A 169 -39.10 -47.78 0.20
C THR A 169 -38.85 -47.00 1.49
N SER A 170 -38.30 -45.79 1.37
CA SER A 170 -38.14 -44.89 2.51
C SER A 170 -39.51 -44.43 3.02
N GLY A 171 -39.75 -44.61 4.31
CA GLY A 171 -40.97 -44.18 5.00
C GLY A 171 -41.02 -42.68 5.26
N ALA A 172 -42.16 -42.23 5.79
CA ALA A 172 -42.34 -40.83 6.19
C ALA A 172 -41.36 -40.44 7.30
N GLU A 173 -41.02 -41.36 8.20
CA GLU A 173 -40.09 -41.15 9.31
C GLU A 173 -38.68 -40.84 8.82
N SER A 174 -38.22 -41.58 7.81
CA SER A 174 -36.90 -41.40 7.18
C SER A 174 -36.80 -40.09 6.41
N LEU A 175 -37.90 -39.70 5.74
CA LEU A 175 -38.01 -38.40 5.07
C LEU A 175 -38.04 -37.26 6.09
N HIS A 176 -38.85 -37.36 7.14
CA HIS A 176 -38.93 -36.37 8.21
C HIS A 176 -37.56 -36.08 8.80
N ALA A 177 -36.82 -37.13 9.20
CA ALA A 177 -35.48 -36.99 9.75
C ALA A 177 -34.51 -36.30 8.76
N ALA A 178 -34.59 -36.66 7.47
CA ALA A 178 -33.78 -36.00 6.45
C ALA A 178 -34.12 -34.52 6.28
N PHE A 179 -35.40 -34.14 6.33
CA PHE A 179 -35.83 -32.75 6.27
C PHE A 179 -35.42 -31.95 7.51
N GLU A 180 -35.55 -32.51 8.71
CA GLU A 180 -35.11 -31.89 9.96
C GLU A 180 -33.59 -31.61 9.91
N HIS A 181 -32.81 -32.61 9.53
CA HIS A 181 -31.37 -32.48 9.34
C HIS A 181 -31.01 -31.44 8.27
N ALA A 182 -31.73 -31.41 7.16
CA ALA A 182 -31.50 -30.44 6.08
C ALA A 182 -31.79 -29.00 6.54
N VAL A 183 -32.85 -28.79 7.32
CA VAL A 183 -33.18 -27.49 7.90
C VAL A 183 -32.07 -26.99 8.82
N ASP A 184 -31.53 -27.84 9.67
CA ASP A 184 -30.47 -27.44 10.61
C ASP A 184 -29.14 -27.18 9.91
N ILE A 185 -28.75 -28.02 8.95
CA ILE A 185 -27.56 -27.78 8.13
C ILE A 185 -27.72 -26.49 7.31
N ALA A 186 -28.90 -26.22 6.75
CA ALA A 186 -29.16 -24.99 6.01
C ALA A 186 -29.01 -23.74 6.88
N LYS A 187 -29.50 -23.76 8.13
CA LYS A 187 -29.34 -22.64 9.08
C LYS A 187 -27.86 -22.37 9.37
N GLU A 188 -27.08 -23.39 9.71
CA GLU A 188 -25.66 -23.24 10.03
C GLU A 188 -24.83 -22.85 8.80
N TYR A 189 -25.11 -23.44 7.63
CA TYR A 189 -24.46 -23.08 6.38
C TYR A 189 -24.72 -21.61 6.02
N ARG A 190 -25.96 -21.14 6.14
CA ARG A 190 -26.32 -19.73 5.91
C ARG A 190 -25.66 -18.80 6.91
N ARG A 191 -25.62 -19.17 8.20
CA ARG A 191 -24.92 -18.40 9.25
C ARG A 191 -23.44 -18.26 8.93
N MET A 192 -22.80 -19.33 8.48
CA MET A 192 -21.39 -19.32 8.08
C MET A 192 -21.16 -18.47 6.84
N ARG A 193 -21.96 -18.63 5.78
CA ARG A 193 -21.90 -17.80 4.56
C ARG A 193 -22.05 -16.31 4.86
N ARG A 194 -23.03 -15.94 5.69
CA ARG A 194 -23.24 -14.54 6.10
C ARG A 194 -22.04 -13.98 6.87
N LYS A 195 -21.44 -14.77 7.76
CA LYS A 195 -20.24 -14.36 8.51
C LYS A 195 -19.04 -14.15 7.56
N ILE A 196 -18.85 -15.05 6.60
CA ILE A 196 -17.79 -14.92 5.58
C ILE A 196 -18.02 -13.68 4.71
N ALA A 197 -19.24 -13.49 4.19
CA ALA A 197 -19.59 -12.31 3.38
C ALA A 197 -19.41 -11.01 4.17
N PHE A 198 -19.79 -10.99 5.45
CA PHE A 198 -19.56 -9.85 6.34
C PHE A 198 -18.05 -9.55 6.50
N LEU A 199 -17.22 -10.57 6.73
CA LEU A 199 -15.77 -10.39 6.84
C LEU A 199 -15.16 -9.89 5.52
N GLN A 200 -15.58 -10.44 4.38
CA GLN A 200 -15.13 -9.98 3.06
C GLN A 200 -15.50 -8.51 2.83
N ASN A 201 -16.73 -8.11 3.18
CA ASN A 201 -17.17 -6.72 3.08
C ASN A 201 -16.41 -5.80 4.05
N ALA A 202 -16.14 -6.23 5.27
CA ALA A 202 -15.33 -5.47 6.23
C ALA A 202 -13.90 -5.25 5.72
N VAL A 203 -13.30 -6.26 5.07
CA VAL A 203 -11.98 -6.14 4.44
C VAL A 203 -12.04 -5.21 3.21
N ARG A 204 -13.09 -5.29 2.37
CA ARG A 204 -13.29 -4.36 1.24
C ARG A 204 -13.48 -2.90 1.67
N GLN A 205 -14.10 -2.65 2.82
CA GLN A 205 -14.26 -1.29 3.38
C GLN A 205 -13.01 -0.77 4.08
N SER A 206 -12.02 -1.64 4.36
CA SER A 206 -10.74 -1.19 4.89
C SER A 206 -10.02 -0.34 3.83
N ARG A 207 -9.23 0.66 4.26
CA ARG A 207 -8.59 1.65 3.36
C ARG A 207 -7.51 1.07 2.42
N GLY A 208 -7.35 -0.25 2.34
CA GLY A 208 -6.35 -0.90 1.50
C GLY A 208 -6.87 -2.13 0.77
N ASN A 209 -6.31 -2.34 -0.41
CA ASN A 209 -6.58 -3.49 -1.24
C ASN A 209 -5.77 -4.69 -0.76
N VAL A 210 -6.38 -5.87 -0.73
CA VAL A 210 -5.77 -7.10 -0.25
C VAL A 210 -5.76 -8.13 -1.36
N LEU A 211 -4.59 -8.71 -1.62
CA LEU A 211 -4.37 -9.84 -2.51
C LEU A 211 -3.82 -11.01 -1.71
N VAL A 212 -4.36 -12.21 -1.93
CA VAL A 212 -3.89 -13.44 -1.27
C VAL A 212 -3.53 -14.46 -2.33
N PHE A 213 -2.29 -14.97 -2.26
CA PHE A 213 -1.79 -16.02 -3.15
C PHE A 213 -1.56 -17.34 -2.40
N ASN A 214 -1.82 -18.47 -3.06
CA ASN A 214 -1.46 -19.80 -2.56
C ASN A 214 0.03 -20.14 -2.81
N ARG A 215 0.42 -21.36 -2.42
CA ARG A 215 1.76 -21.92 -2.67
C ARG A 215 2.11 -21.98 -4.16
N GLN A 216 1.12 -22.21 -5.02
CA GLN A 216 1.25 -22.27 -6.48
C GLN A 216 1.32 -20.88 -7.13
N LYS A 217 1.27 -19.80 -6.33
CA LYS A 217 1.27 -18.39 -6.78
C LYS A 217 0.01 -17.99 -7.56
N GLU A 218 -1.08 -18.70 -7.35
CA GLU A 218 -2.39 -18.37 -7.90
C GLU A 218 -3.15 -17.45 -6.94
N LEU A 219 -3.93 -16.51 -7.50
CA LEU A 219 -4.69 -15.55 -6.72
C LEU A 219 -5.95 -16.21 -6.13
N CYS A 220 -5.99 -16.35 -4.81
CA CYS A 220 -7.12 -16.96 -4.08
C CYS A 220 -8.17 -15.94 -3.64
N TYR A 221 -7.75 -14.70 -3.33
CA TYR A 221 -8.65 -13.65 -2.85
C TYR A 221 -8.17 -12.27 -3.27
N THR A 222 -9.12 -11.41 -3.65
CA THR A 222 -8.91 -10.01 -3.97
C THR A 222 -10.06 -9.16 -3.43
N THR A 223 -9.74 -7.97 -2.93
CA THR A 223 -10.75 -6.93 -2.62
C THR A 223 -11.14 -6.12 -3.84
N GLU A 224 -10.29 -6.03 -4.86
CA GLU A 224 -10.57 -5.35 -6.12
C GLU A 224 -11.34 -6.24 -7.08
N ASP A 225 -12.27 -5.65 -7.82
CA ASP A 225 -13.04 -6.35 -8.85
C ASP A 225 -12.16 -6.75 -10.05
N SER A 226 -11.09 -5.99 -10.32
CA SER A 226 -10.08 -6.32 -11.33
C SER A 226 -8.72 -5.82 -10.90
N VAL A 227 -7.74 -6.73 -10.86
CA VAL A 227 -6.36 -6.45 -10.44
C VAL A 227 -5.49 -6.32 -11.70
N PRO A 228 -4.81 -5.18 -11.93
CA PRO A 228 -3.91 -5.00 -13.06
C PRO A 228 -2.83 -6.09 -13.14
N GLU A 229 -2.59 -6.65 -14.32
CA GLU A 229 -1.62 -7.74 -14.52
C GLU A 229 -0.20 -7.36 -14.06
N LYS A 230 0.24 -6.12 -14.35
CA LYS A 230 1.54 -5.61 -13.89
C LYS A 230 1.74 -5.70 -12.37
N ILE A 231 0.70 -5.40 -11.58
CA ILE A 231 0.76 -5.43 -10.11
C ILE A 231 0.81 -6.87 -9.63
N ARG A 232 -0.02 -7.74 -10.24
CA ARG A 232 -0.06 -9.17 -9.94
C ARG A 232 1.32 -9.81 -10.17
N ASP A 233 1.89 -9.60 -11.35
CA ASP A 233 3.18 -10.19 -11.73
C ASP A 233 4.32 -9.70 -10.82
N TYR A 234 4.30 -8.41 -10.46
CA TYR A 234 5.26 -7.84 -9.53
C TYR A 234 5.19 -8.50 -8.14
N PHE A 235 4.00 -8.69 -7.58
CA PHE A 235 3.83 -9.35 -6.28
C PHE A 235 4.22 -10.83 -6.33
N VAL A 236 3.89 -11.53 -7.42
CA VAL A 236 4.28 -12.92 -7.64
C VAL A 236 5.81 -13.12 -7.66
N GLN A 237 6.55 -12.17 -8.22
CA GLN A 237 8.03 -12.18 -8.19
C GLN A 237 8.56 -12.00 -6.76
N ARG A 238 7.93 -11.14 -5.96
CA ARG A 238 8.32 -10.82 -4.57
C ARG A 238 7.97 -11.89 -3.54
N ILE A 239 7.17 -12.90 -3.90
CA ILE A 239 6.86 -14.04 -3.01
C ILE A 239 8.14 -14.75 -2.56
N GLY A 240 9.14 -14.87 -3.44
CA GLY A 240 10.41 -15.54 -3.12
C GLY A 240 11.22 -14.83 -2.03
N ASP A 241 10.99 -13.53 -1.84
CA ASP A 241 11.69 -12.72 -0.83
C ASP A 241 11.06 -12.88 0.57
N LEU A 242 9.85 -13.43 0.69
CA LEU A 242 9.13 -13.51 1.96
C LEU A 242 9.58 -14.74 2.78
N GLY A 243 10.44 -14.51 3.77
CA GLY A 243 10.75 -15.51 4.79
C GLY A 243 9.55 -15.84 5.69
N SER A 244 9.58 -17.00 6.34
CA SER A 244 8.48 -17.48 7.20
C SER A 244 8.15 -16.48 8.32
N GLY A 245 6.98 -15.83 8.23
CA GLY A 245 6.42 -14.95 9.27
C GLY A 245 6.92 -13.51 9.30
N ALA A 246 7.86 -13.11 8.43
CA ALA A 246 8.35 -11.73 8.38
C ALA A 246 7.40 -10.82 7.61
N VAL A 247 6.97 -9.73 8.25
CA VAL A 247 6.24 -8.63 7.57
C VAL A 247 7.27 -7.77 6.84
N ARG A 248 7.06 -7.54 5.54
CA ARG A 248 7.89 -6.65 4.72
C ARG A 248 7.04 -5.51 4.19
N GLN A 249 7.56 -4.30 4.26
CA GLN A 249 6.94 -3.12 3.66
C GLN A 249 7.82 -2.61 2.52
N PHE A 250 7.20 -2.30 1.38
CA PHE A 250 7.89 -1.73 0.22
C PHE A 250 6.94 -0.84 -0.60
N LEU A 251 7.51 0.02 -1.43
CA LEU A 251 6.75 0.79 -2.41
C LEU A 251 6.75 0.10 -3.78
N TYR A 252 5.60 0.06 -4.43
CA TYR A 252 5.48 -0.23 -5.84
C TYR A 252 5.26 1.08 -6.60
N THR A 253 6.02 1.26 -7.69
CA THR A 253 5.99 2.45 -8.54
C THR A 253 5.85 2.01 -10.00
N ASP A 254 4.75 2.39 -10.64
CA ASP A 254 4.55 2.39 -12.10
C ASP A 254 4.34 3.84 -12.55
N GLU A 255 4.55 4.17 -13.82
CA GLU A 255 4.69 5.55 -14.39
C GLU A 255 3.83 6.68 -13.78
N LEU A 256 2.62 6.37 -13.26
CA LEU A 256 1.73 7.31 -12.57
C LEU A 256 1.13 6.76 -11.25
N THR A 257 1.50 5.55 -10.81
CA THR A 257 0.86 4.84 -9.70
C THR A 257 1.86 4.49 -8.59
N TYR A 258 1.61 5.00 -7.39
CA TYR A 258 2.44 4.77 -6.20
C TYR A 258 1.63 4.02 -5.16
N LEU A 259 2.04 2.79 -4.86
CA LEU A 259 1.36 1.92 -3.90
C LEU A 259 2.29 1.64 -2.74
N ARG A 260 1.82 1.86 -1.52
CA ARG A 260 2.50 1.32 -0.33
C ARG A 260 2.01 -0.09 -0.11
N VAL A 261 2.93 -1.05 -0.09
CA VAL A 261 2.62 -2.48 -0.02
C VAL A 261 3.19 -3.06 1.28
N THR A 262 2.36 -3.80 2.00
CA THR A 262 2.74 -4.63 3.14
C THR A 262 2.52 -6.08 2.76
N ALA A 263 3.60 -6.86 2.74
CA ALA A 263 3.60 -8.25 2.36
C ALA A 263 3.92 -9.13 3.56
N GLN A 264 3.21 -10.25 3.71
CA GLN A 264 3.40 -11.18 4.81
C GLN A 264 3.17 -12.61 4.33
N ALA A 265 4.08 -13.52 4.69
CA ALA A 265 3.85 -14.95 4.59
C ALA A 265 3.19 -15.47 5.88
N MET A 266 2.07 -16.18 5.74
CA MET A 266 1.36 -16.81 6.84
C MET A 266 1.09 -18.29 6.53
N THR A 267 1.05 -19.13 7.55
CA THR A 267 0.64 -20.53 7.40
C THR A 267 -0.78 -20.71 7.90
N PHE A 268 -1.62 -21.33 7.06
CA PHE A 268 -2.99 -21.70 7.41
C PHE A 268 -3.21 -23.16 7.01
N ALA A 269 -3.71 -23.98 7.93
CA ALA A 269 -3.93 -25.42 7.71
C ALA A 269 -2.72 -26.19 7.14
N ASN A 270 -1.50 -25.88 7.63
CA ASN A 270 -0.22 -26.41 7.13
C ASN A 270 0.16 -26.03 5.69
N GLU A 271 -0.52 -25.06 5.08
CA GLU A 271 -0.18 -24.50 3.77
C GLU A 271 0.27 -23.04 3.87
N PRO A 272 1.30 -22.61 3.11
CA PRO A 272 1.73 -21.23 3.08
C PRO A 272 0.84 -20.38 2.16
N PHE A 273 0.39 -19.25 2.70
CA PHE A 273 -0.31 -18.20 1.98
C PHE A 273 0.48 -16.89 2.04
N TYR A 274 0.44 -16.13 0.95
CA TYR A 274 1.13 -14.85 0.83
C TYR A 274 0.11 -13.73 0.69
N VAL A 275 0.09 -12.85 1.69
CA VAL A 275 -0.86 -11.73 1.75
C VAL A 275 -0.15 -10.44 1.42
N PHE A 276 -0.67 -9.70 0.44
CA PHE A 276 -0.22 -8.37 0.06
C PHE A 276 -1.34 -7.37 0.30
N CYS A 277 -1.12 -6.44 1.23
CA CYS A 277 -2.02 -5.32 1.49
C CYS A 277 -1.41 -4.05 0.91
N TYR A 278 -2.11 -3.35 0.01
CA TYR A 278 -1.61 -2.11 -0.58
C TYR A 278 -2.62 -0.98 -0.58
N THR A 279 -2.14 0.25 -0.46
CA THR A 279 -2.96 1.46 -0.52
C THR A 279 -2.46 2.38 -1.62
N GLN A 280 -3.37 2.89 -2.45
CA GLN A 280 -3.01 3.91 -3.43
C GLN A 280 -2.63 5.18 -2.69
N THR A 281 -1.39 5.59 -2.87
CA THR A 281 -0.89 6.85 -2.33
C THR A 281 -0.90 7.86 -3.47
N ILE A 282 -1.70 8.91 -3.32
CA ILE A 282 -1.52 10.11 -4.15
C ILE A 282 -0.19 10.69 -3.67
N LEU A 283 0.80 10.84 -4.57
CA LEU A 283 1.98 11.66 -4.32
C LEU A 283 1.57 13.14 -4.21
N SER A 284 0.87 13.50 -3.15
CA SER A 284 1.10 14.80 -2.55
C SER A 284 2.39 14.64 -1.77
N ARG A 285 3.44 15.40 -2.13
CA ARG A 285 4.72 15.48 -1.41
C ARG A 285 4.47 15.23 0.08
N LYS A 286 4.94 14.09 0.64
CA LYS A 286 4.55 13.56 1.96
C LYS A 286 4.87 14.57 3.07
N SER A 287 4.02 15.57 3.29
CA SER A 287 4.07 16.40 4.49
C SER A 287 3.35 15.62 5.59
N ILE A 288 4.10 15.06 6.54
CA ILE A 288 3.53 14.44 7.75
C ILE A 288 2.69 15.48 8.49
N ASN A 289 3.21 16.70 8.53
CA ASN A 289 2.55 17.91 9.00
C ASN A 289 3.17 19.11 8.28
N ALA A 290 2.64 20.31 8.44
CA ALA A 290 3.17 21.50 7.80
C ALA A 290 4.67 21.70 8.14
N GLY A 291 5.53 21.57 7.14
CA GLY A 291 6.99 21.72 7.27
C GLY A 291 7.78 20.46 7.64
N ILE A 292 7.14 19.29 7.76
CA ILE A 292 7.82 18.01 8.05
C ILE A 292 7.60 17.03 6.89
N TYR A 293 8.67 16.60 6.24
CA TYR A 293 8.65 15.73 5.07
C TYR A 293 9.38 14.42 5.33
N LEU A 294 8.88 13.31 4.79
CA LEU A 294 9.52 11.99 4.93
C LEU A 294 9.84 11.41 3.55
N TYR A 295 11.08 10.94 3.43
CA TYR A 295 11.63 10.34 2.22
C TYR A 295 12.20 8.94 2.50
N GLU A 296 12.04 8.04 1.54
CA GLU A 296 12.64 6.71 1.56
C GLU A 296 13.99 6.68 0.83
N HIS A 297 14.78 5.63 1.05
CA HIS A 297 16.12 5.48 0.48
C HIS A 297 16.16 5.77 -1.03
N ASN A 298 15.31 5.09 -1.80
CA ASN A 298 15.27 5.22 -3.26
C ASN A 298 14.89 6.64 -3.70
N GLU A 299 13.97 7.29 -3.00
CA GLU A 299 13.56 8.67 -3.28
C GLU A 299 14.73 9.62 -3.04
N VAL A 300 15.45 9.47 -1.92
CA VAL A 300 16.63 10.30 -1.62
C VAL A 300 17.74 10.05 -2.63
N GLN A 301 17.98 8.79 -3.02
CA GLN A 301 18.98 8.43 -4.02
C GLN A 301 18.69 9.08 -5.37
N HIS A 302 17.44 8.99 -5.87
CA HIS A 302 17.03 9.63 -7.11
C HIS A 302 17.14 11.15 -7.03
N LEU A 303 16.61 11.76 -5.96
CA LEU A 303 16.67 13.21 -5.75
C LEU A 303 18.10 13.74 -5.59
N PHE A 304 19.06 12.90 -5.20
CA PHE A 304 20.47 13.24 -5.13
C PHE A 304 21.16 13.07 -6.48
N GLN A 305 20.90 11.97 -7.19
CA GLN A 305 21.46 11.69 -8.52
C GLN A 305 21.07 12.75 -9.55
N ASP A 306 19.83 13.22 -9.53
CA ASP A 306 19.35 14.29 -10.42
C ASP A 306 19.78 15.70 -9.97
N SER A 307 20.43 15.80 -8.81
CA SER A 307 20.83 17.10 -8.27
C SER A 307 22.00 17.68 -9.03
N PHE A 308 22.01 19.01 -9.18
CA PHE A 308 23.10 19.73 -9.83
C PHE A 308 24.47 19.35 -9.24
N LEU A 309 24.57 19.21 -7.90
CA LEU A 309 25.83 18.86 -7.21
C LEU A 309 26.36 17.48 -7.58
N SER A 310 25.47 16.52 -7.87
CA SER A 310 25.85 15.17 -8.31
C SER A 310 26.24 15.16 -9.78
N ILE A 311 25.42 15.76 -10.66
CA ILE A 311 25.65 15.82 -12.11
C ILE A 311 26.94 16.58 -12.45
N SER A 312 27.14 17.75 -11.83
CA SER A 312 28.31 18.59 -12.07
C SER A 312 29.57 18.09 -11.37
N GLY A 313 29.45 17.14 -10.43
CA GLY A 313 30.58 16.65 -9.64
C GLY A 313 31.15 17.63 -8.62
N ALA A 314 30.50 18.78 -8.37
CA ALA A 314 30.91 19.76 -7.36
C ALA A 314 31.02 19.20 -5.92
N ILE A 315 30.43 18.03 -5.66
CA ILE A 315 30.52 17.35 -4.36
C ILE A 315 31.79 16.50 -4.19
N ARG A 316 32.50 16.14 -5.28
CA ARG A 316 33.68 15.25 -5.26
C ARG A 316 34.77 15.65 -4.25
N PRO A 317 35.14 16.95 -4.11
CA PRO A 317 36.15 17.36 -3.13
C PRO A 317 35.72 17.08 -1.68
N LEU A 318 34.42 17.00 -1.41
CA LEU A 318 33.85 16.78 -0.08
C LEU A 318 33.55 15.30 0.21
N GLU A 319 33.45 14.43 -0.80
CA GLU A 319 33.02 13.03 -0.65
C GLU A 319 33.78 12.27 0.44
N LYS A 320 35.12 12.35 0.47
CA LYS A 320 35.94 11.68 1.49
C LYS A 320 35.58 12.14 2.90
N ARG A 321 35.36 13.45 3.08
CA ARG A 321 34.98 14.04 4.37
C ARG A 321 33.54 13.67 4.75
N LEU A 322 32.62 13.66 3.79
CA LEU A 322 31.23 13.26 3.99
C LEU A 322 31.13 11.80 4.42
N SER A 323 31.86 10.89 3.76
CA SER A 323 31.90 9.47 4.12
C SER A 323 32.44 9.26 5.54
N ALA A 324 33.51 9.95 5.91
CA ALA A 324 34.07 9.88 7.26
C ALA A 324 33.09 10.40 8.34
N LEU A 325 32.38 11.50 8.07
CA LEU A 325 31.38 12.07 9.00
C LEU A 325 30.12 11.21 9.08
N ALA A 326 29.67 10.62 7.97
CA ALA A 326 28.50 9.76 7.93
C ALA A 326 28.74 8.44 8.68
N ALA A 327 29.96 7.90 8.65
CA ALA A 327 30.33 6.67 9.35
C ALA A 327 30.30 6.82 10.89
N THR A 328 30.58 8.00 11.44
CA THR A 328 30.53 8.23 12.89
C THR A 328 29.12 8.49 13.41
N ALA A 329 28.19 8.85 12.52
CA ALA A 329 26.80 9.23 12.83
C ALA A 329 26.67 10.30 13.94
N GLN A 330 27.73 11.09 14.19
CA GLN A 330 27.67 12.21 15.13
C GLN A 330 26.82 13.34 14.55
N PRO A 331 26.14 14.16 15.37
CA PRO A 331 25.39 15.31 14.87
C PRO A 331 26.23 16.21 13.97
N VAL A 332 25.75 16.56 12.78
CA VAL A 332 26.48 17.40 11.81
C VAL A 332 25.77 18.74 11.62
N LEU A 333 26.51 19.84 11.67
CA LEU A 333 26.02 21.18 11.34
C LEU A 333 26.65 21.67 10.03
N ILE A 334 25.83 21.76 8.98
CA ILE A 334 26.21 22.26 7.66
C ILE A 334 26.05 23.78 7.64
N LEU A 335 27.17 24.49 7.45
CA LEU A 335 27.23 25.94 7.35
C LEU A 335 27.52 26.34 5.91
N GLY A 336 26.78 27.30 5.38
CA GLY A 336 27.09 27.87 4.07
C GLY A 336 26.09 28.94 3.66
N GLU A 337 26.51 29.80 2.74
CA GLU A 337 25.68 30.85 2.14
C GLU A 337 24.42 30.28 1.46
N PRO A 338 23.41 31.11 1.18
CA PRO A 338 22.25 30.73 0.37
C PRO A 338 22.67 30.02 -0.94
N GLY A 339 21.91 29.00 -1.33
CA GLY A 339 22.12 28.30 -2.60
C GLY A 339 23.41 27.48 -2.76
N THR A 340 24.21 27.31 -1.71
CA THR A 340 25.41 26.43 -1.71
C THR A 340 25.10 24.92 -1.76
N GLY A 341 23.82 24.54 -1.83
CA GLY A 341 23.40 23.15 -1.98
C GLY A 341 23.47 22.30 -0.70
N LYS A 342 23.37 22.93 0.47
CA LYS A 342 23.34 22.30 1.80
C LYS A 342 22.38 21.11 1.90
N GLN A 343 21.21 21.19 1.27
CA GLN A 343 20.23 20.10 1.26
C GLN A 343 20.75 18.84 0.56
N GLN A 344 21.49 18.98 -0.54
CA GLN A 344 22.05 17.83 -1.25
C GLN A 344 23.22 17.21 -0.47
N ILE A 345 23.98 18.03 0.25
CA ILE A 345 25.01 17.56 1.19
C ILE A 345 24.38 16.75 2.33
N ALA A 346 23.24 17.20 2.87
CA ALA A 346 22.50 16.43 3.87
C ALA A 346 22.04 15.06 3.35
N LYS A 347 21.54 14.99 2.10
CA LYS A 347 21.20 13.72 1.44
C LYS A 347 22.43 12.84 1.23
N ALA A 348 23.56 13.41 0.81
CA ALA A 348 24.81 12.67 0.66
C ALA A 348 25.32 12.08 1.99
N LEU A 349 25.19 12.83 3.09
CA LEU A 349 25.48 12.32 4.44
C LEU A 349 24.56 11.15 4.79
N TYR A 350 23.26 11.27 4.54
CA TYR A 350 22.29 10.19 4.76
C TYR A 350 22.64 8.93 3.95
N LEU A 351 22.88 9.06 2.64
CA LEU A 351 23.15 7.92 1.75
C LEU A 351 24.41 7.14 2.17
N ASN A 352 25.41 7.84 2.72
CA ASN A 352 26.66 7.26 3.22
C ASN A 352 26.60 6.83 4.70
N SER A 353 25.48 7.03 5.38
CA SER A 353 25.31 6.69 6.79
C SER A 353 24.90 5.23 7.00
N PRO A 354 25.14 4.64 8.18
CA PRO A 354 24.63 3.30 8.52
C PRO A 354 23.09 3.22 8.58
N TYR A 355 22.40 4.37 8.59
CA TYR A 355 20.94 4.47 8.65
C TYR A 355 20.29 4.71 7.29
N ASN A 356 21.04 4.51 6.19
CA ASN A 356 20.56 4.77 4.84
C ASN A 356 19.39 3.88 4.38
N GLN A 357 19.11 2.75 5.05
CA GLN A 357 17.95 1.89 4.77
C GLN A 357 16.68 2.36 5.50
N ASN A 358 16.81 3.27 6.47
CA ASN A 358 15.71 3.78 7.27
C ASN A 358 15.26 5.17 6.77
N PRO A 359 14.06 5.66 7.15
CA PRO A 359 13.54 6.92 6.64
C PRO A 359 14.45 8.14 6.86
N PHE A 360 14.47 9.03 5.87
CA PHE A 360 15.08 10.35 5.92
C PHE A 360 13.99 11.40 6.13
N VAL A 361 13.96 12.03 7.31
CA VAL A 361 12.94 13.01 7.67
C VAL A 361 13.51 14.41 7.60
N VAL A 362 12.90 15.27 6.79
CA VAL A 362 13.28 16.68 6.62
C VAL A 362 12.31 17.57 7.38
N ILE A 363 12.83 18.31 8.36
CA ILE A 363 12.09 19.30 9.13
C ILE A 363 12.53 20.67 8.62
N ASN A 364 11.70 21.29 7.79
CA ASN A 364 11.98 22.60 7.23
C ASN A 364 11.53 23.69 8.20
N CYS A 365 12.51 24.25 8.92
CA CYS A 365 12.32 25.26 9.96
C CYS A 365 11.76 26.59 9.44
N THR A 366 11.82 26.86 8.13
CA THR A 366 11.19 28.06 7.53
C THR A 366 9.68 27.91 7.34
N THR A 367 9.23 26.68 7.07
CA THR A 367 7.81 26.38 6.79
C THR A 367 7.09 25.72 7.97
N LEU A 368 7.83 25.41 9.04
CA LEU A 368 7.32 24.74 10.22
C LEU A 368 6.44 25.69 11.03
N ASN A 369 5.17 25.32 11.22
CA ASN A 369 4.22 26.07 12.03
C ASN A 369 4.13 25.50 13.46
N GLU A 370 3.40 26.17 14.34
CA GLU A 370 3.22 25.74 15.74
C GLU A 370 2.64 24.32 15.85
N LYS A 371 1.69 23.95 14.99
CA LYS A 371 1.11 22.59 14.96
C LYS A 371 2.15 21.52 14.60
N GLY A 372 3.04 21.82 13.66
CA GLY A 372 4.16 20.96 13.29
C GLY A 372 5.17 20.83 14.41
N TRP A 373 5.43 21.94 15.13
CA TRP A 373 6.28 21.94 16.32
C TRP A 373 5.70 21.10 17.45
N GLU A 374 4.42 21.30 17.80
CA GLU A 374 3.71 20.50 18.80
C GLU A 374 3.68 19.02 18.44
N PHE A 375 3.48 18.68 17.15
CA PHE A 375 3.51 17.29 16.69
C PHE A 375 4.86 16.60 16.96
N LEU A 376 5.99 17.32 16.85
CA LEU A 376 7.32 16.75 17.12
C LEU A 376 7.50 16.35 18.59
N PHE A 377 6.90 17.06 19.55
CA PHE A 377 7.14 16.82 20.98
C PHE A 377 5.99 16.13 21.70
N ASN A 378 4.75 16.34 21.25
CA ASN A 378 3.54 15.91 21.97
C ASN A 378 2.82 14.72 21.31
N SER A 379 3.25 14.27 20.12
CA SER A 379 2.62 13.14 19.42
C SER A 379 3.36 11.82 19.68
N PRO A 380 2.65 10.70 19.93
CA PRO A 380 3.25 9.37 20.00
C PRO A 380 3.80 8.89 18.64
N SER A 381 3.36 9.49 17.53
CA SER A 381 3.85 9.20 16.18
C SER A 381 4.97 10.15 15.74
N SER A 382 5.66 10.78 16.68
CA SER A 382 6.72 11.73 16.38
C SER A 382 7.96 11.03 15.84
N PRO A 383 8.59 11.56 14.77
CA PRO A 383 9.90 11.12 14.32
C PRO A 383 10.99 11.20 15.40
N LEU A 384 10.86 12.06 16.42
CA LEU A 384 11.84 12.15 17.50
C LEU A 384 11.89 10.91 18.40
N LEU A 385 10.85 10.08 18.38
CA LEU A 385 10.76 8.86 19.19
C LEU A 385 11.22 7.60 18.44
N GLU A 386 11.47 7.70 17.14
CA GLU A 386 11.94 6.59 16.31
C GLU A 386 13.44 6.30 16.52
N ASN A 387 13.86 5.07 16.18
CA ASN A 387 15.24 4.62 16.30
C ASN A 387 15.87 4.39 14.93
N HIS A 388 17.16 4.67 14.82
CA HIS A 388 17.99 4.43 13.64
C HIS A 388 17.54 5.18 12.39
N ILE A 389 16.82 6.29 12.53
CA ILE A 389 16.44 7.16 11.41
C ILE A 389 17.41 8.34 11.28
N THR A 390 17.31 9.06 10.16
CA THR A 390 18.06 10.31 9.95
C THR A 390 17.11 11.50 9.94
N LEU A 391 17.37 12.45 10.83
CA LEU A 391 16.60 13.70 10.94
C LEU A 391 17.43 14.86 10.40
N TYR A 392 16.90 15.56 9.41
CA TYR A 392 17.50 16.75 8.84
C TYR A 392 16.68 18.00 9.16
N PHE A 393 17.20 18.85 10.03
CA PHE A 393 16.63 20.17 10.33
C PHE A 393 17.20 21.19 9.34
N GLN A 394 16.38 21.54 8.36
CA GLN A 394 16.73 22.53 7.34
C GLN A 394 16.55 23.94 7.90
N ASP A 395 17.63 24.72 7.85
CA ASP A 395 17.72 26.14 8.18
C ASP A 395 17.34 26.47 9.63
N ILE A 396 18.00 25.78 10.56
CA ILE A 396 17.78 25.90 12.02
C ILE A 396 17.95 27.33 12.55
N GLY A 397 18.74 28.17 11.86
CA GLY A 397 18.93 29.58 12.21
C GLY A 397 17.66 30.43 12.14
N LYS A 398 16.58 29.92 11.55
CA LYS A 398 15.28 30.60 11.46
C LYS A 398 14.35 30.27 12.64
N LEU A 399 14.69 29.30 13.48
CA LEU A 399 13.92 28.98 14.69
C LEU A 399 14.11 30.06 15.76
N ALA A 400 13.07 30.30 16.54
CA ALA A 400 13.14 31.14 17.73
C ALA A 400 14.06 30.51 18.79
N TYR A 401 14.73 31.33 19.60
CA TYR A 401 15.64 30.87 20.66
C TYR A 401 14.97 29.87 21.62
N ARG A 402 13.69 30.09 21.96
CA ARG A 402 12.89 29.18 22.80
C ARG A 402 12.84 27.76 22.22
N ASN A 403 12.61 27.63 20.92
CA ASN A 403 12.47 26.35 20.24
C ASN A 403 13.82 25.61 20.15
N LEU A 404 14.92 26.35 20.00
CA LEU A 404 16.28 25.77 20.08
C LEU A 404 16.55 25.18 21.47
N GLN A 405 16.18 25.89 22.52
CA GLN A 405 16.34 25.44 23.91
C GLN A 405 15.45 24.23 24.23
N GLU A 406 14.22 24.21 23.72
CA GLU A 406 13.32 23.07 23.87
C GLU A 406 13.88 21.82 23.17
N LEU A 407 14.37 21.95 21.93
CA LEU A 407 15.00 20.86 21.20
C LEU A 407 16.24 20.31 21.95
N LEU A 408 17.08 21.19 22.51
CA LEU A 408 18.24 20.80 23.35
C LEU A 408 17.80 20.00 24.58
N TYR A 409 16.81 20.53 25.31
CA TYR A 409 16.29 19.90 26.52
C TYR A 409 15.77 18.48 26.23
N TYR A 410 14.89 18.36 25.24
CA TYR A 410 14.35 17.06 24.85
C TYR A 410 15.44 16.13 24.33
N SER A 411 16.35 16.61 23.48
CA SER A 411 17.44 15.81 22.95
C SER A 411 18.28 15.15 24.05
N ASN A 412 18.45 15.82 25.20
CA ASN A 412 19.18 15.27 26.34
C ASN A 412 18.32 14.31 27.18
N GLN A 413 17.01 14.56 27.32
CA GLN A 413 16.12 13.67 28.09
C GLN A 413 15.91 12.29 27.43
N ILE A 414 15.70 12.26 26.12
CA ILE A 414 15.40 11.01 25.40
C ILE A 414 16.65 10.36 24.80
N SER A 415 17.84 10.87 25.12
CA SER A 415 19.13 10.43 24.54
C SER A 415 19.09 10.36 23.02
N LEU A 416 18.49 11.39 22.38
CA LEU A 416 18.23 11.40 20.93
C LEU A 416 19.51 11.15 20.12
N LYS A 417 20.63 11.71 20.57
CA LYS A 417 21.96 11.64 19.92
C LYS A 417 22.50 10.22 19.73
N THR A 418 22.04 9.23 20.51
CA THR A 418 22.50 7.83 20.39
C THR A 418 21.57 6.97 19.53
N ARG A 419 20.38 7.48 19.21
CA ARG A 419 19.33 6.73 18.53
C ARG A 419 19.17 7.13 17.07
N VAL A 420 19.35 8.40 16.74
CA VAL A 420 19.14 8.95 15.40
C VAL A 420 20.37 9.69 14.90
N PHE A 421 20.54 9.75 13.58
CA PHE A 421 21.55 10.60 12.97
C PHE A 421 20.98 12.00 12.73
N LEU A 422 21.55 12.99 13.40
CA LEU A 422 21.08 14.38 13.36
C LEU A 422 21.91 15.21 12.36
N ILE A 423 21.23 15.86 11.42
CA ILE A 423 21.83 16.79 10.48
C ILE A 423 21.12 18.14 10.62
N PHE A 424 21.89 19.21 10.69
CA PHE A 424 21.40 20.57 10.77
C PHE A 424 21.98 21.40 9.63
N SER A 425 21.21 22.33 9.05
CA SER A 425 21.78 23.36 8.17
C SER A 425 21.51 24.75 8.69
N CYS A 426 22.48 25.65 8.52
CA CYS A 426 22.33 27.07 8.83
C CYS A 426 22.86 27.92 7.68
N ILE A 427 22.07 28.93 7.30
CA ILE A 427 22.49 29.97 6.37
C ILE A 427 23.36 30.96 7.14
N VAL A 428 24.58 31.18 6.65
CA VAL A 428 25.55 32.12 7.25
C VAL A 428 25.88 33.24 6.27
N SER A 429 26.32 34.37 6.82
CA SER A 429 26.83 35.49 6.04
C SER A 429 28.18 35.15 5.39
N PRO A 430 28.70 35.96 4.46
CA PRO A 430 29.96 35.68 3.74
C PRO A 430 31.20 35.48 4.62
N GLN A 431 31.12 35.87 5.90
CA GLN A 431 32.18 35.63 6.89
C GLN A 431 32.14 34.20 7.47
N ASN A 432 31.17 33.37 7.07
CA ASN A 432 30.94 32.00 7.53
C ASN A 432 30.79 31.86 9.06
N VAL A 433 30.39 32.94 9.74
CA VAL A 433 30.15 32.93 11.18
C VAL A 433 28.68 32.64 11.45
N PRO A 434 28.33 31.51 12.11
CA PRO A 434 26.95 31.24 12.49
C PRO A 434 26.50 32.21 13.60
N PRO A 435 25.19 32.51 13.70
CA PRO A 435 24.66 33.35 14.77
C PRO A 435 25.04 32.82 16.17
N PRO A 436 25.23 33.69 17.18
CA PRO A 436 25.64 33.27 18.53
C PRO A 436 24.76 32.17 19.14
N ALA A 437 23.43 32.25 18.94
CA ALA A 437 22.50 31.22 19.40
C ALA A 437 22.78 29.83 18.79
N ILE A 438 23.16 29.78 17.51
CA ILE A 438 23.50 28.54 16.82
C ILE A 438 24.89 28.03 17.23
N GLN A 439 25.82 28.93 17.55
CA GLN A 439 27.13 28.54 18.12
C GLN A 439 26.97 27.82 19.46
N SER A 440 26.19 28.41 20.38
CA SER A 440 25.86 27.80 21.67
C SER A 440 25.16 26.45 21.48
N PHE A 441 24.12 26.41 20.63
CA PHE A 441 23.40 25.18 20.31
C PHE A 441 24.31 24.08 19.75
N SER A 442 25.19 24.42 18.80
CA SER A 442 26.13 23.48 18.19
C SER A 442 27.10 22.89 19.22
N ALA A 443 27.60 23.71 20.14
CA ALA A 443 28.50 23.27 21.19
C ALA A 443 27.79 22.32 22.18
N GLU A 444 26.57 22.64 22.60
CA GLU A 444 25.78 21.83 23.53
C GLU A 444 25.25 20.53 22.89
N MET A 445 24.91 20.56 21.60
CA MET A 445 24.54 19.36 20.85
C MET A 445 25.73 18.45 20.54
N GLY A 446 26.96 18.98 20.57
CA GLY A 446 28.17 18.26 20.17
C GLY A 446 28.25 18.09 18.64
N CYS A 447 27.80 19.09 17.88
CA CYS A 447 27.79 19.01 16.42
C CYS A 447 29.18 19.17 15.82
N VAL A 448 29.49 18.36 14.80
CA VAL A 448 30.66 18.55 13.95
C VAL A 448 30.32 19.53 12.82
N GLY A 449 31.08 20.62 12.74
CA GLY A 449 30.88 21.65 11.72
C GLY A 449 31.38 21.23 10.34
N LEU A 450 30.53 21.38 9.32
CA LEU A 450 30.87 21.23 7.91
C LEU A 450 30.60 22.56 7.19
N SER A 451 31.66 23.30 6.86
CA SER A 451 31.56 24.53 6.08
C SER A 451 31.57 24.24 4.58
N VAL A 452 30.63 24.84 3.86
CA VAL A 452 30.50 24.78 2.41
C VAL A 452 30.97 26.11 1.84
N ILE A 453 32.02 26.06 1.03
CA ILE A 453 32.56 27.26 0.38
C ILE A 453 31.62 27.75 -0.74
N PRO A 454 31.50 29.08 -0.94
CA PRO A 454 30.66 29.66 -1.97
C PRO A 454 31.24 29.43 -3.38
N LEU A 455 30.39 29.55 -4.39
CA LEU A 455 30.72 29.30 -5.80
C LEU A 455 31.83 30.24 -6.31
N ARG A 456 31.82 31.51 -5.90
CA ARG A 456 32.88 32.48 -6.27
C ARG A 456 34.28 32.09 -5.80
N SER A 457 34.39 31.29 -4.73
CA SER A 457 35.67 30.76 -4.24
C SER A 457 36.10 29.49 -4.98
N ARG A 458 35.28 28.99 -5.91
CA ARG A 458 35.53 27.86 -6.80
C ARG A 458 35.48 28.29 -8.26
N ALA A 459 35.94 29.50 -8.55
CA ALA A 459 35.89 30.08 -9.90
C ALA A 459 36.54 29.18 -10.96
N ASP A 460 37.62 28.48 -10.60
CA ASP A 460 38.34 27.54 -11.46
C ASP A 460 37.51 26.30 -11.84
N GLU A 461 36.50 25.93 -11.03
CA GLU A 461 35.62 24.79 -11.30
C GLU A 461 34.45 25.17 -12.22
N ILE A 462 34.07 26.45 -12.30
CA ILE A 462 32.90 26.95 -13.03
C ILE A 462 32.82 26.43 -14.47
N PRO A 463 33.89 26.44 -15.29
CA PRO A 463 33.82 25.93 -16.65
C PRO A 463 33.45 24.45 -16.74
N SER A 464 34.02 23.63 -15.85
CA SER A 464 33.72 22.20 -15.79
C SER A 464 32.27 21.95 -15.35
N LEU A 465 31.83 22.67 -14.31
CA LEU A 465 30.47 22.58 -13.78
C LEU A 465 29.43 23.00 -14.82
N ALA A 466 29.69 24.08 -15.56
CA ALA A 466 28.83 24.56 -16.63
C ALA A 466 28.68 23.53 -17.75
N ASN A 467 29.79 22.99 -18.25
CA ASN A 467 29.77 22.05 -19.37
C ASN A 467 29.08 20.73 -19.02
N LEU A 468 29.37 20.17 -17.83
CA LEU A 468 28.71 18.94 -17.37
C LEU A 468 27.20 19.13 -17.20
N TYR A 469 26.79 20.29 -16.67
CA TYR A 469 25.36 20.58 -16.50
C TYR A 469 24.67 20.87 -17.84
N LEU A 470 25.29 21.63 -18.74
CA LEU A 470 24.77 21.87 -20.10
C LEU A 470 24.61 20.56 -20.88
N ASN A 471 25.54 19.61 -20.73
CA ASN A 471 25.40 18.29 -21.33
C ASN A 471 24.15 17.57 -20.83
N SER A 472 23.86 17.61 -19.52
CA SER A 472 22.61 17.05 -18.98
C SER A 472 21.35 17.78 -19.45
N LEU A 473 21.46 19.09 -19.73
CA LEU A 473 20.34 19.89 -20.25
C LEU A 473 20.07 19.60 -21.73
N ASN A 474 21.09 19.26 -22.52
CA ASN A 474 20.92 18.85 -23.92
C ASN A 474 19.98 17.64 -24.04
N ASP A 475 20.17 16.64 -23.19
CA ASP A 475 19.35 15.43 -23.17
C ASP A 475 17.88 15.74 -22.81
N SER A 476 17.65 16.65 -21.86
CA SER A 476 16.30 17.00 -21.40
C SER A 476 15.56 18.00 -22.29
N LEU A 477 16.27 18.93 -22.93
CA LEU A 477 15.70 19.96 -23.81
C LEU A 477 15.73 19.58 -25.30
N GLY A 478 16.34 18.43 -25.65
CA GLY A 478 16.53 18.01 -27.05
C GLY A 478 17.44 18.94 -27.85
N LYS A 479 18.42 19.58 -27.19
CA LYS A 479 19.36 20.53 -27.81
C LYS A 479 20.74 19.91 -28.02
N GLN A 480 21.58 20.58 -28.82
CA GLN A 480 22.96 20.17 -29.11
C GLN A 480 23.94 21.32 -28.82
N ILE A 481 23.91 21.81 -27.58
CA ILE A 481 24.80 22.87 -27.10
C ILE A 481 26.16 22.24 -26.78
N ILE A 482 27.23 22.70 -27.42
CA ILE A 482 28.60 22.23 -27.23
C ILE A 482 29.24 22.90 -26.01
N GLY A 483 28.88 24.16 -25.73
CA GLY A 483 29.38 24.92 -24.59
C GLY A 483 29.11 26.42 -24.70
N LEU A 484 29.80 27.21 -23.89
CA LEU A 484 29.75 28.67 -23.95
C LEU A 484 30.93 29.23 -24.75
N ALA A 485 30.72 30.36 -25.43
CA ALA A 485 31.81 31.12 -26.05
C ALA A 485 32.82 31.59 -24.99
N PRO A 486 34.12 31.75 -25.30
CA PRO A 486 35.14 32.11 -24.30
C PRO A 486 34.81 33.37 -23.49
N ASN A 487 34.41 34.46 -24.17
CA ASN A 487 34.02 35.71 -23.51
C ASN A 487 32.78 35.54 -22.62
N ALA A 488 31.86 34.65 -23.00
CA ALA A 488 30.66 34.35 -22.23
C ALA A 488 31.00 33.54 -20.97
N MET A 489 31.97 32.63 -21.06
CA MET A 489 32.49 31.89 -19.90
C MET A 489 33.21 32.82 -18.92
N ASP A 490 34.03 33.76 -19.42
CA ASP A 490 34.72 34.73 -18.57
C ASP A 490 33.75 35.57 -17.73
N GLN A 491 32.58 35.93 -18.30
CA GLN A 491 31.53 36.62 -17.53
C GLN A 491 30.99 35.77 -16.38
N LEU A 492 30.77 34.46 -16.59
CA LEU A 492 30.31 33.56 -15.53
C LEU A 492 31.37 33.38 -14.43
N ILE A 493 32.65 33.34 -14.79
CA ILE A 493 33.76 33.19 -13.83
C ILE A 493 33.86 34.42 -12.90
N HIS A 494 33.72 35.63 -13.44
CA HIS A 494 33.90 36.87 -12.68
C HIS A 494 32.63 37.35 -11.96
N TYR A 495 31.51 36.65 -12.12
CA TYR A 495 30.26 36.99 -11.47
C TYR A 495 30.28 36.59 -9.98
N SER A 496 29.60 37.36 -9.13
CA SER A 496 29.67 37.21 -7.67
C SER A 496 28.84 36.05 -7.10
N TRP A 497 27.85 35.56 -7.86
CA TRP A 497 26.94 34.46 -7.52
C TRP A 497 26.33 34.58 -6.11
N PRO A 498 25.52 35.64 -5.82
CA PRO A 498 24.90 35.83 -4.51
C PRO A 498 24.08 34.64 -3.99
N ASP A 499 23.40 33.88 -4.86
CA ASP A 499 22.68 32.64 -4.48
C ASP A 499 23.36 31.36 -5.04
N ASN A 500 24.68 31.44 -5.21
CA ASN A 500 25.58 30.32 -5.47
C ASN A 500 25.08 29.35 -6.55
N PHE A 501 24.95 28.05 -6.25
CA PHE A 501 24.57 27.03 -7.22
C PHE A 501 23.09 27.11 -7.62
N THR A 502 22.22 27.69 -6.79
CA THR A 502 20.80 27.86 -7.13
C THR A 502 20.65 28.84 -8.28
N GLU A 503 21.27 30.02 -8.16
CA GLU A 503 21.31 31.04 -9.22
C GLU A 503 22.04 30.50 -10.45
N PHE A 504 23.22 29.91 -10.28
CA PHE A 504 24.00 29.34 -11.37
C PHE A 504 23.22 28.32 -12.20
N LYS A 505 22.50 27.41 -11.53
CA LYS A 505 21.64 26.42 -12.18
C LYS A 505 20.51 27.09 -12.97
N ALA A 506 19.86 28.10 -12.38
CA ALA A 506 18.76 28.82 -13.03
C ALA A 506 19.24 29.55 -14.29
N VAL A 507 20.35 30.29 -14.18
CA VAL A 507 20.98 31.01 -15.30
C VAL A 507 21.36 30.05 -16.42
N LEU A 508 22.04 28.94 -16.14
CA LEU A 508 22.40 27.96 -17.17
C LEU A 508 21.18 27.30 -17.83
N SER A 509 20.11 27.07 -17.07
CA SER A 509 18.86 26.51 -17.61
C SER A 509 18.18 27.49 -18.55
N GLU A 510 18.11 28.79 -18.19
CA GLU A 510 17.56 29.84 -19.04
C GLU A 510 18.40 30.03 -20.31
N LEU A 511 19.73 30.09 -20.17
CA LEU A 511 20.65 30.19 -21.31
C LEU A 511 20.53 29.00 -22.26
N ALA A 512 20.43 27.78 -21.73
CA ALA A 512 20.22 26.59 -22.54
C ALA A 512 18.87 26.64 -23.26
N ALA A 513 17.80 27.10 -22.60
CA ALA A 513 16.47 27.23 -23.20
C ALA A 513 16.41 28.29 -24.31
N LEU A 514 17.13 29.41 -24.18
CA LEU A 514 17.19 30.49 -25.16
C LEU A 514 18.20 30.26 -26.29
N ALA A 515 19.16 29.33 -26.12
CA ALA A 515 20.18 29.05 -27.12
C ALA A 515 19.58 28.61 -28.46
N SER A 516 19.89 29.36 -29.52
CA SER A 516 19.55 29.05 -30.92
C SER A 516 20.73 28.48 -31.72
N SER A 517 21.94 28.54 -31.17
CA SER A 517 23.18 28.07 -31.76
C SER A 517 23.86 26.99 -30.91
N SER A 518 24.80 26.25 -31.51
CA SER A 518 25.60 25.23 -30.81
C SER A 518 26.50 25.81 -29.71
N TYR A 519 26.80 27.11 -29.73
CA TYR A 519 27.49 27.81 -28.65
C TYR A 519 26.58 28.90 -28.07
N ILE A 520 26.59 29.04 -26.75
CA ILE A 520 25.93 30.16 -26.07
C ILE A 520 26.79 31.41 -26.24
N LEU A 521 26.20 32.46 -26.83
CA LEU A 521 26.88 33.71 -27.15
C LEU A 521 26.94 34.66 -25.96
N ASN A 522 27.90 35.58 -26.01
CA ASN A 522 28.15 36.57 -24.95
C ASN A 522 26.95 37.49 -24.66
N ASP A 523 26.24 37.90 -25.71
CA ASP A 523 25.12 38.84 -25.58
C ASP A 523 23.97 38.22 -24.76
N SER A 524 23.68 36.93 -24.99
CA SER A 524 22.67 36.18 -24.24
C SER A 524 23.03 36.03 -22.76
N VAL A 525 24.31 35.77 -22.45
CA VAL A 525 24.78 35.70 -21.05
C VAL A 525 24.68 37.06 -20.37
N THR A 526 25.05 38.13 -21.07
CA THR A 526 24.98 39.50 -20.53
C THR A 526 23.54 39.88 -20.18
N GLU A 527 22.58 39.58 -21.07
CA GLU A 527 21.17 39.88 -20.85
C GLU A 527 20.59 39.16 -19.62
N VAL A 528 20.83 37.85 -19.50
CA VAL A 528 20.35 37.04 -18.36
C VAL A 528 21.00 37.49 -17.04
N LEU A 529 22.31 37.74 -17.02
CA LEU A 529 23.00 38.20 -15.80
C LEU A 529 22.56 39.61 -15.37
N LEU A 530 22.26 40.51 -16.32
CA LEU A 530 21.71 41.83 -15.99
C LEU A 530 20.32 41.72 -15.36
N LYS A 531 19.47 40.85 -15.88
CA LYS A 531 18.14 40.56 -15.34
C LYS A 531 18.24 40.00 -13.91
N GLU A 532 19.08 38.99 -13.66
CA GLU A 532 19.29 38.44 -12.31
C GLU A 532 19.83 39.49 -11.32
N ARG A 533 20.76 40.36 -11.75
CA ARG A 533 21.21 41.48 -10.92
C ARG A 533 20.09 42.42 -10.52
N THR A 534 19.15 42.73 -11.42
CA THR A 534 18.00 43.59 -11.08
C THR A 534 17.03 42.93 -10.11
N LEU A 535 16.84 41.60 -10.22
CA LEU A 535 16.00 40.82 -9.30
C LEU A 535 16.60 40.76 -7.90
N HIS A 536 17.91 40.53 -7.78
CA HIS A 536 18.61 40.48 -6.49
C HIS A 536 18.84 41.85 -5.86
N HIS A 537 18.99 42.93 -6.64
CA HIS A 537 19.05 44.30 -6.10
C HIS A 537 17.68 44.87 -5.70
N ALA A 538 16.56 44.29 -6.13
CA ALA A 538 15.23 44.75 -5.72
C ALA A 538 14.89 44.41 -4.24
N GLU A 539 15.47 43.33 -3.69
CA GLU A 539 15.33 43.00 -2.26
C GLU A 539 16.31 43.78 -1.36
N ALA A 540 17.43 44.24 -1.92
CA ALA A 540 18.29 45.24 -1.31
C ALA A 540 17.79 46.63 -1.72
N ALA A 541 16.68 47.09 -1.12
CA ALA A 541 16.45 48.52 -1.00
C ALA A 541 17.80 49.15 -0.57
N PRO A 542 18.30 50.20 -1.24
CA PRO A 542 19.56 50.79 -0.84
C PRO A 542 19.39 51.23 0.61
N SER A 543 19.99 50.49 1.55
CA SER A 543 20.42 51.09 2.80
C SER A 543 21.24 52.28 2.35
N ALA A 544 20.66 53.47 2.48
CA ALA A 544 21.18 54.70 1.92
C ALA A 544 22.70 54.66 1.99
N GLU A 545 23.37 54.58 0.84
CA GLU A 545 24.77 54.97 0.78
C GLU A 545 24.82 56.29 1.52
N ASN A 546 25.59 56.32 2.60
CA ASN A 546 25.69 57.47 3.47
C ASN A 546 25.93 58.66 2.53
N PRO A 547 25.00 59.64 2.40
CA PRO A 547 24.99 60.60 1.28
C PRO A 547 26.20 61.54 1.25
N PHE A 548 27.10 61.34 2.23
CA PHE A 548 28.33 62.01 2.52
C PHE A 548 29.60 61.27 2.04
N SER A 549 29.50 60.02 1.55
CA SER A 549 30.65 59.28 1.03
C SER A 549 31.23 59.96 -0.21
N GLY A 550 32.46 60.48 -0.10
CA GLY A 550 33.20 61.08 -1.22
C GLY A 550 32.88 62.55 -1.54
N LYS A 551 32.05 63.25 -0.75
CA LYS A 551 31.71 64.67 -0.96
C LYS A 551 32.43 65.57 0.04
N THR A 552 32.84 66.76 -0.40
CA THR A 552 33.38 67.78 0.51
C THR A 552 32.27 68.39 1.37
N LEU A 553 32.62 68.97 2.52
CA LEU A 553 31.65 69.62 3.43
C LEU A 553 30.79 70.67 2.68
N GLU A 554 31.38 71.43 1.76
CA GLU A 554 30.66 72.42 0.94
C GLU A 554 29.64 71.80 -0.03
N GLN A 555 29.96 70.65 -0.62
CA GLN A 555 29.03 69.92 -1.50
C GLN A 555 27.85 69.34 -0.72
N ILE A 556 28.09 68.94 0.52
CA ILE A 556 27.04 68.45 1.42
C ILE A 556 26.13 69.60 1.85
N ILE A 557 26.71 70.73 2.24
CA ILE A 557 25.96 71.93 2.65
C ILE A 557 25.13 72.47 1.49
N SER A 558 25.70 72.58 0.28
CA SER A 558 24.96 73.09 -0.89
C SER A 558 23.82 72.16 -1.31
N ALA A 559 24.02 70.84 -1.27
CA ALA A 559 22.94 69.88 -1.53
C ALA A 559 21.81 69.98 -0.50
N ALA A 560 22.14 70.10 0.79
CA ALA A 560 21.15 70.27 1.86
C ALA A 560 20.37 71.59 1.74
N ILE A 561 21.05 72.69 1.37
CA ILE A 561 20.42 73.99 1.15
C ILE A 561 19.47 73.93 -0.04
N ASN A 562 19.90 73.38 -1.18
CA ASN A 562 19.07 73.30 -2.39
C ASN A 562 17.84 72.40 -2.20
N GLN A 563 17.99 71.28 -1.51
CA GLN A 563 16.86 70.40 -1.18
C GLN A 563 15.85 71.13 -0.30
N THR A 564 16.32 71.77 0.78
CA THR A 564 15.42 72.49 1.70
C THR A 564 14.78 73.72 1.02
N LEU A 565 15.47 74.36 0.09
CA LEU A 565 14.90 75.45 -0.73
C LEU A 565 13.78 74.94 -1.64
N SER A 566 13.99 73.78 -2.27
CA SER A 566 12.99 73.12 -3.11
C SER A 566 11.75 72.72 -2.30
N ASP A 567 11.95 72.11 -1.14
CA ASP A 567 10.87 71.69 -0.24
C ASP A 567 10.07 72.90 0.30
N CYS A 568 10.74 74.05 0.47
CA CYS A 568 10.13 75.32 0.87
C CYS A 568 9.61 76.17 -0.30
N GLY A 569 9.57 75.64 -1.52
CA GLY A 569 9.07 76.34 -2.71
C GLY A 569 9.83 77.63 -3.05
N GLY A 570 11.13 77.69 -2.76
CA GLY A 570 12.00 78.85 -3.03
C GLY A 570 11.99 79.93 -1.95
N ASN A 571 11.28 79.74 -0.83
CA ASN A 571 11.26 80.73 0.25
C ASN A 571 12.51 80.66 1.15
N GLN A 572 13.49 81.52 0.87
CA GLN A 572 14.78 81.56 1.57
C GLN A 572 14.66 81.81 3.09
N THR A 573 13.62 82.50 3.55
CA THR A 573 13.46 82.80 4.99
C THR A 573 12.97 81.57 5.75
N LEU A 574 12.07 80.78 5.14
CA LEU A 574 11.59 79.52 5.71
C LEU A 574 12.68 78.45 5.65
N ALA A 575 13.39 78.34 4.53
CA ALA A 575 14.49 77.40 4.37
C ALA A 575 15.63 77.65 5.39
N ALA A 576 16.01 78.92 5.62
CA ALA A 576 17.02 79.28 6.62
C ALA A 576 16.59 78.90 8.05
N LYS A 577 15.31 79.12 8.38
CA LYS A 577 14.74 78.76 9.69
C LYS A 577 14.70 77.25 9.90
N GLN A 578 14.35 76.49 8.86
CA GLN A 578 14.31 75.03 8.91
C GLN A 578 15.70 74.38 9.04
N LEU A 579 16.71 75.00 8.43
CA LEU A 579 18.12 74.59 8.55
C LEU A 579 18.81 75.10 9.83
N GLY A 580 18.15 75.97 10.61
CA GLY A 580 18.71 76.55 11.84
C GLY A 580 19.85 77.56 11.62
N ILE A 581 19.94 78.16 10.43
CA ILE A 581 20.98 79.15 10.07
C ILE A 581 20.39 80.54 9.82
N SER A 582 21.20 81.59 9.88
CA SER A 582 20.75 82.94 9.54
C SER A 582 20.53 83.10 8.03
N ARG A 583 19.62 83.99 7.64
CA ARG A 583 19.34 84.30 6.22
C ARG A 583 20.59 84.79 5.47
N SER A 584 21.49 85.51 6.14
CA SER A 584 22.76 85.96 5.55
C SER A 584 23.75 84.83 5.32
N THR A 585 23.78 83.80 6.17
CA THR A 585 24.59 82.59 5.96
C THR A 585 24.07 81.77 4.78
N LEU A 586 22.74 81.62 4.67
CA LEU A 586 22.13 80.92 3.53
C LEU A 586 22.42 81.63 2.19
N TRP A 587 22.41 82.98 2.17
CA TRP A 587 22.74 83.77 0.98
C TRP A 587 24.20 83.63 0.53
N ARG A 588 25.15 83.52 1.47
CA ARG A 588 26.59 83.28 1.20
C ARG A 588 26.92 81.91 0.64
N HIS A 589 26.04 80.93 0.82
CA HIS A 589 26.22 79.60 0.24
C HIS A 589 25.52 79.46 -1.13
N LEU A 590 24.65 80.42 -1.48
CA LEU A 590 23.96 80.47 -2.78
C LEU A 590 24.68 81.36 -3.81
N ASN A 591 25.48 82.34 -3.36
CA ASN A 591 26.32 83.22 -4.19
C ASN A 591 27.75 83.21 -3.66
#